data_AF-A0A8K0L0V4-F1
#
_entry.id   AF-A0A8K0L0V4-F1
#
_cell.length_a   1.000
_cell.length_b   1.000
_cell.length_c   1.000
_cell.angle_alpha   90.00
_cell.angle_beta   90.00
_cell.angle_gamma   90.00
#
_symmetry.space_group_name_H-M   'P 1'
#
loop_
_entity.id
_entity.type
_entity.pdbx_description
1 polymer ?
#
loop_
_entity_poly.entity_id
_entity_poly.type
_entity_poly.pdbx_seq_one_letter_code
_entity_poly.pdbx_strand_id
1 'polypeptide(L)'
;MAASGSRSPSPVNAPPVLATPGPRATMLSKIYDEAISHTMDSCSYENFSACFPTTAQNVPEALEALHKQFVDRLGDRCRKQFEDILRERNVVSSLNDLDRLVDEARKRRAKAQADAKGNNVVAPLPPHTLPARSLYLAHLHPSLQARQIELRNQLQSLQSNNGELVKKLAAQRSEINHIVESVEQVVQDIDTSLETLPPHEMQALTKATVDLDVEMRPAD
;
A
#
# COMPACT_ATOMS: atom_id res chain seq x y z
N MET A 1 -37.12 -25.50 13.93
CA MET A 1 -36.83 -24.79 12.66
C MET A 1 -36.78 -23.31 12.96
N ALA A 2 -35.64 -22.81 13.42
CA ALA A 2 -35.47 -21.42 13.89
C ALA A 2 -34.76 -20.57 12.82
N ALA A 3 -35.15 -19.30 12.82
CA ALA A 3 -34.93 -18.28 11.80
C ALA A 3 -33.46 -17.96 11.49
N SER A 4 -33.22 -17.42 10.29
CA SER A 4 -32.11 -16.52 10.01
C SER A 4 -32.54 -15.50 8.96
N GLY A 5 -32.98 -14.34 9.45
CA GLY A 5 -32.99 -13.11 8.66
C GLY A 5 -31.58 -12.52 8.63
N SER A 6 -31.13 -12.07 7.47
CA SER A 6 -30.08 -11.06 7.30
C SER A 6 -29.90 -10.77 5.82
N ARG A 7 -30.49 -9.68 5.34
CA ARG A 7 -29.99 -8.95 4.16
C ARG A 7 -29.97 -7.48 4.52
N SER A 8 -28.97 -7.11 5.30
CA SER A 8 -28.55 -5.72 5.45
C SER A 8 -28.09 -5.20 4.08
N PRO A 9 -28.60 -4.09 3.54
CA PRO A 9 -28.04 -3.49 2.34
C PRO A 9 -26.72 -2.80 2.73
N SER A 10 -25.63 -3.16 2.08
CA SER A 10 -24.34 -2.47 2.23
C SER A 10 -24.51 -0.97 1.93
N PRO A 11 -23.84 -0.07 2.68
CA PRO A 11 -23.99 1.37 2.48
C PRO A 11 -23.42 1.78 1.12
N VAL A 12 -24.06 2.77 0.51
CA VAL A 12 -23.63 3.39 -0.75
C VAL A 12 -22.18 3.83 -0.61
N ASN A 13 -21.35 3.36 -1.55
CA ASN A 13 -19.93 3.67 -1.62
C ASN A 13 -19.75 5.19 -1.62
N ALA A 14 -19.10 5.74 -0.58
CA ALA A 14 -18.86 7.18 -0.50
C ALA A 14 -18.08 7.62 -1.75
N PRO A 15 -18.40 8.78 -2.36
CA PRO A 15 -17.64 9.27 -3.49
C PRO A 15 -16.15 9.37 -3.10
N PRO A 16 -15.23 9.16 -4.06
CA PRO A 16 -13.80 9.22 -3.78
C PRO A 16 -13.50 10.56 -3.11
N VAL A 17 -12.85 10.50 -1.94
CA VAL A 17 -12.60 11.62 -1.01
C VAL A 17 -11.95 12.85 -1.67
N LEU A 18 -11.39 12.67 -2.87
CA LEU A 18 -10.77 13.71 -3.70
C LEU A 18 -11.79 14.60 -4.45
N ALA A 19 -13.01 14.12 -4.69
CA ALA A 19 -14.05 14.85 -5.45
C ALA A 19 -14.92 15.73 -4.55
N THR A 20 -14.96 15.47 -3.24
CA THR A 20 -15.74 16.28 -2.30
C THR A 20 -15.00 17.59 -2.01
N PRO A 21 -15.63 18.76 -2.16
CA PRO A 21 -15.00 20.04 -1.84
C PRO A 21 -14.57 20.12 -0.38
N GLY A 22 -13.27 20.32 -0.13
CA GLY A 22 -12.71 20.58 1.19
C GLY A 22 -13.04 21.99 1.72
N PRO A 23 -12.58 22.33 2.93
CA PRO A 23 -12.88 23.61 3.57
C PRO A 23 -12.37 24.81 2.74
N ARG A 24 -11.19 24.72 2.11
CA ARG A 24 -10.72 25.78 1.23
C ARG A 24 -11.47 25.85 -0.09
N ALA A 25 -11.82 24.71 -0.70
CA ALA A 25 -12.56 24.68 -1.94
C ALA A 25 -13.97 25.30 -1.76
N THR A 26 -14.65 24.99 -0.65
CA THR A 26 -15.94 25.59 -0.31
C THR A 26 -15.84 27.08 0.03
N MET A 27 -14.76 27.52 0.66
CA MET A 27 -14.52 28.95 0.89
C MET A 27 -14.28 29.69 -0.42
N LEU A 28 -13.53 29.09 -1.35
CA LEU A 28 -13.27 29.68 -2.67
C LEU A 28 -14.57 29.87 -3.46
N SER A 29 -15.43 28.86 -3.50
CA SER A 29 -16.72 28.97 -4.19
C SER A 29 -17.60 30.06 -3.56
N LYS A 30 -17.68 30.11 -2.23
CA LYS A 30 -18.45 31.14 -1.51
C LYS A 30 -17.97 32.56 -1.84
N ILE A 31 -16.66 32.81 -1.75
CA ILE A 31 -16.09 34.13 -2.07
C ILE A 31 -16.41 34.53 -3.50
N TYR A 32 -16.36 33.57 -4.43
CA TYR A 32 -16.66 33.83 -5.82
C TYR A 32 -18.14 34.17 -6.05
N ASP A 33 -19.05 33.41 -5.43
CA ASP A 33 -20.49 33.66 -5.50
C ASP A 33 -20.85 35.02 -4.88
N GLU A 34 -20.24 35.37 -3.74
CA GLU A 34 -20.38 36.68 -3.08
C GLU A 34 -19.85 37.81 -3.99
N ALA A 35 -18.68 37.63 -4.62
CA ALA A 35 -18.09 38.62 -5.52
C ALA A 35 -18.94 38.84 -6.78
N ILE A 36 -19.48 37.78 -7.38
CA ILE A 36 -20.43 37.92 -8.51
C ILE A 36 -21.66 38.69 -8.06
N SER A 37 -22.27 38.29 -6.94
CA SER A 37 -23.49 38.91 -6.44
C SER A 37 -23.29 40.41 -6.21
N HIS A 38 -22.20 40.78 -5.50
CA HIS A 38 -21.85 42.18 -5.28
C HIS A 38 -21.60 42.97 -6.57
N THR A 39 -20.98 42.33 -7.58
CA THR A 39 -20.73 42.97 -8.88
C THR A 39 -22.03 43.21 -9.65
N MET A 40 -22.97 42.27 -9.57
CA MET A 40 -24.29 42.41 -10.19
C MET A 40 -25.15 43.45 -9.46
N ASP A 41 -25.09 43.49 -8.12
CA ASP A 41 -25.80 44.48 -7.30
C ASP A 41 -25.30 45.91 -7.56
N SER A 42 -24.01 46.06 -7.86
CA SER A 42 -23.42 47.35 -8.26
C SER A 42 -23.95 47.84 -9.61
N CYS A 43 -24.40 46.95 -10.49
CA CYS A 43 -25.05 47.28 -11.77
C CYS A 43 -26.54 47.57 -11.55
N SER A 44 -26.86 48.59 -10.75
CA SER A 44 -28.25 49.01 -10.52
C SER A 44 -28.93 49.53 -11.79
N TYR A 45 -30.25 49.37 -11.85
CA TYR A 45 -31.04 49.90 -12.96
C TYR A 45 -30.97 51.43 -13.07
N GLU A 46 -30.83 52.13 -11.94
CA GLU A 46 -30.68 53.60 -11.90
C GLU A 46 -29.39 54.04 -12.60
N ASN A 47 -28.26 53.39 -12.29
CA ASN A 47 -26.98 53.66 -12.96
C ASN A 47 -27.04 53.32 -14.45
N PHE A 48 -27.72 52.22 -14.81
CA PHE A 48 -27.85 51.79 -16.20
C PHE A 48 -28.73 52.74 -17.03
N SER A 49 -29.89 53.14 -16.50
CA SER A 49 -30.83 54.03 -17.18
C SER A 49 -30.29 55.46 -17.31
N ALA A 50 -29.48 55.93 -16.35
CA ALA A 50 -28.79 57.21 -16.44
C ALA A 50 -27.84 57.31 -17.66
N CYS A 51 -27.25 56.18 -18.09
CA CYS A 51 -26.42 56.12 -19.30
C CYS A 51 -27.23 56.11 -20.61
N PHE A 52 -28.54 55.82 -20.56
CA PHE A 52 -29.42 55.74 -21.73
C PHE A 52 -30.70 56.59 -21.56
N PRO A 53 -30.57 57.93 -21.41
CA PRO A 53 -31.69 58.80 -21.04
C PRO A 53 -32.80 58.84 -22.10
N THR A 54 -32.47 58.75 -23.39
CA THR A 54 -33.45 58.75 -24.49
C THR A 54 -34.29 57.47 -24.52
N THR A 55 -33.69 56.31 -24.31
CA THR A 55 -34.41 55.03 -24.30
C THR A 55 -35.24 54.88 -23.02
N ALA A 56 -34.71 55.37 -21.89
CA ALA A 56 -35.42 55.36 -20.61
C ALA A 56 -36.73 56.17 -20.65
N GLN A 57 -36.78 57.26 -21.42
CA GLN A 57 -37.98 58.08 -21.58
C GLN A 57 -38.98 57.48 -22.57
N ASN A 58 -38.50 56.91 -23.68
CA ASN A 58 -39.38 56.46 -24.76
C ASN A 58 -39.91 55.03 -24.55
N VAL A 59 -39.11 54.14 -23.96
CA VAL A 59 -39.48 52.73 -23.74
C VAL A 59 -38.85 52.19 -22.44
N PRO A 60 -39.33 52.59 -21.25
CA PRO A 60 -38.76 52.16 -19.97
C PRO A 60 -38.90 50.65 -19.74
N GLU A 61 -40.03 50.05 -20.15
CA GLU A 61 -40.31 48.62 -19.93
C GLU A 61 -39.32 47.72 -20.68
N ALA A 62 -39.00 48.06 -21.94
CA ALA A 62 -38.02 47.30 -22.72
C ALA A 62 -36.60 47.46 -22.18
N LEU A 63 -36.26 48.63 -21.64
CA LEU A 63 -34.95 48.89 -21.02
C LEU A 63 -34.78 48.10 -19.72
N GLU A 64 -35.81 48.04 -18.89
CA GLU A 64 -35.80 47.23 -17.66
C GLU A 64 -35.70 45.74 -17.98
N ALA A 65 -36.43 45.26 -18.98
CA ALA A 65 -36.32 43.88 -19.45
C ALA A 65 -34.91 43.55 -19.97
N LEU A 66 -34.29 44.47 -20.72
CA LEU A 66 -32.93 44.31 -21.23
C LEU A 66 -31.91 44.29 -20.10
N HIS A 67 -32.03 45.17 -19.12
CA HIS A 67 -31.15 45.22 -17.95
C HIS A 67 -31.22 43.91 -17.15
N LYS A 68 -32.43 43.42 -16.83
CA LYS A 68 -32.62 42.13 -16.16
C LYS A 68 -31.97 40.97 -16.93
N GLN A 69 -32.26 40.86 -18.23
CA GLN A 69 -31.66 39.83 -19.09
C GLN A 69 -30.14 39.92 -19.16
N PHE A 70 -29.59 41.14 -19.15
CA PHE A 70 -28.15 41.35 -19.17
C PHE A 70 -27.50 40.88 -17.86
N VAL A 71 -28.04 41.31 -16.71
CA VAL A 71 -27.53 40.92 -15.39
C VAL A 71 -27.62 39.40 -15.19
N ASP A 72 -28.75 38.79 -15.55
CA ASP A 72 -28.95 37.34 -15.45
C ASP A 72 -27.95 36.57 -16.32
N ARG A 73 -27.84 36.93 -17.61
CA ARG A 73 -26.92 36.26 -18.54
C ARG A 73 -25.46 36.45 -18.16
N LEU A 74 -25.09 37.63 -17.66
CA LEU A 74 -23.73 37.91 -17.22
C LEU A 74 -23.39 37.08 -15.98
N GLY A 75 -24.27 37.08 -14.97
CA GLY A 75 -24.12 36.27 -13.77
C GLY A 75 -23.98 34.78 -14.08
N ASP A 76 -24.86 34.24 -14.93
CA ASP A 76 -24.82 32.83 -15.33
C ASP A 76 -23.59 32.47 -16.14
N ARG A 77 -23.15 33.36 -17.03
CA ARG A 77 -21.93 33.14 -17.82
C ARG A 77 -20.69 33.15 -16.92
N CYS A 78 -20.60 34.08 -15.97
CA CYS A 78 -19.50 34.12 -15.00
C CYS A 78 -19.45 32.84 -14.15
N ARG A 79 -20.58 32.41 -13.58
CA ARG A 79 -20.67 31.16 -12.81
C ARG A 79 -20.23 29.94 -13.62
N LYS A 80 -20.74 29.79 -14.85
CA LYS A 80 -20.37 28.67 -15.73
C LYS A 80 -18.88 28.67 -16.09
N GLN A 81 -18.34 29.82 -16.48
CA GLN A 81 -16.92 29.94 -16.81
C GLN A 81 -16.02 29.62 -15.61
N PHE A 82 -16.42 30.01 -14.41
CA PHE A 82 -15.68 29.67 -13.21
C PHE A 82 -15.70 28.17 -12.92
N GLU A 83 -16.86 27.52 -13.02
CA GLU A 83 -16.94 26.08 -12.88
C GLU A 83 -16.09 25.34 -13.93
N ASP A 84 -16.10 25.82 -15.18
CA ASP A 84 -15.28 25.25 -16.25
C ASP A 84 -13.78 25.38 -15.90
N ILE A 85 -13.33 26.55 -15.44
CA ILE A 85 -11.93 26.77 -14.99
C ILE A 85 -11.58 25.86 -13.80
N LEU A 86 -12.48 25.70 -12.83
CA LEU A 86 -12.26 24.81 -11.68
C LEU A 86 -12.08 23.36 -12.11
N ARG A 87 -12.87 22.91 -13.10
CA ARG A 87 -12.79 21.56 -13.70
C ARG A 87 -11.51 21.39 -14.51
N GLU A 88 -11.20 22.31 -15.43
CA GLU A 88 -10.01 22.25 -16.28
C GLU A 88 -8.71 22.18 -15.49
N ARG A 89 -8.62 22.92 -14.39
CA ARG A 89 -7.42 22.98 -13.55
C ARG A 89 -7.43 22.00 -12.38
N ASN A 90 -8.46 21.18 -12.24
CA ASN A 90 -8.63 20.26 -11.10
C ASN A 90 -8.39 20.94 -9.74
N VAL A 91 -8.93 22.15 -9.57
CA VAL A 91 -8.62 23.01 -8.41
C VAL A 91 -9.10 22.38 -7.11
N VAL A 92 -10.24 21.69 -7.13
CA VAL A 92 -10.80 21.03 -5.94
C VAL A 92 -9.83 19.97 -5.40
N SER A 93 -9.29 19.12 -6.27
CA SER A 93 -8.32 18.10 -5.85
C SER A 93 -7.04 18.73 -5.30
N SER A 94 -6.49 19.74 -5.97
CA SER A 94 -5.24 20.38 -5.53
C SER A 94 -5.40 21.15 -4.21
N LEU A 95 -6.55 21.78 -3.96
CA LEU A 95 -6.85 22.41 -2.67
C LEU A 95 -7.05 21.38 -1.56
N ASN A 96 -7.69 20.25 -1.87
CA ASN A 96 -7.84 19.13 -0.93
C ASN A 96 -6.48 18.53 -0.55
N ASP A 97 -5.58 18.34 -1.53
CA ASP A 97 -4.22 17.88 -1.31
C ASP A 97 -3.42 18.88 -0.46
N LEU A 98 -3.61 20.19 -0.70
CA LEU A 98 -3.00 21.24 0.10
C LEU A 98 -3.49 21.21 1.56
N ASP A 99 -4.79 21.02 1.79
CA ASP A 99 -5.34 20.88 3.14
C ASP A 99 -4.75 19.65 3.85
N ARG A 100 -4.65 18.51 3.16
CA ARG A 100 -3.98 17.31 3.68
C ARG A 100 -2.53 17.59 4.05
N LEU A 101 -1.76 18.24 3.19
CA LEU A 101 -0.35 18.57 3.45
C LEU A 101 -0.18 19.52 4.64
N VAL A 102 -1.08 20.50 4.80
CA VAL A 102 -1.08 21.41 5.95
C VAL A 102 -1.38 20.67 7.24
N ASP A 103 -2.34 19.74 7.23
CA ASP A 103 -2.66 18.93 8.42
C ASP A 103 -1.52 17.97 8.78
N GLU A 104 -0.87 17.35 7.80
CA GLU A 104 0.33 16.55 8.04
C GLU A 104 1.47 17.39 8.61
N ALA A 105 1.69 18.60 8.09
CA ALA A 105 2.70 19.52 8.61
C ALA A 105 2.40 19.97 10.05
N ARG A 106 1.14 20.27 10.36
CA ARG A 106 0.69 20.58 11.73
C ARG A 106 0.95 19.40 12.67
N LYS A 107 0.62 18.17 12.27
CA LYS A 107 0.90 16.95 13.03
C LYS A 107 2.41 16.74 13.26
N ARG A 108 3.25 16.93 12.24
CA ARG A 108 4.71 16.83 12.36
C ARG A 108 5.26 17.88 13.32
N ARG A 109 4.77 19.12 13.24
CA ARG A 109 5.16 20.21 14.16
C ARG A 109 4.77 19.90 15.60
N ALA A 110 3.54 19.40 15.83
CA ALA A 110 3.08 19.04 17.16
C ALA A 110 3.91 17.90 17.77
N LYS A 111 4.26 16.87 16.99
CA LYS A 111 5.16 15.79 17.41
C LYS A 111 6.55 16.33 17.79
N ALA A 112 7.16 17.14 16.92
CA ALA A 112 8.46 17.74 17.19
C ALA A 112 8.46 18.63 18.45
N GLN A 113 7.36 19.34 18.72
CA GLN A 113 7.18 20.13 19.94
C GLN A 113 7.06 19.26 21.20
N ALA A 114 6.35 18.14 21.11
CA ALA A 114 6.24 17.17 22.21
C ALA A 114 7.60 16.52 22.53
N ASP A 115 8.35 16.15 21.49
CA ASP A 115 9.66 15.51 21.63
C ASP A 115 10.73 16.48 22.16
N ALA A 116 10.61 17.77 21.86
CA ALA A 116 11.59 18.79 22.24
C ALA A 116 11.59 19.16 23.74
N LYS A 117 10.60 18.73 24.54
CA LYS A 117 10.52 18.95 26.02
C LYS A 117 10.95 20.37 26.48
N GLY A 118 10.63 21.41 25.72
CA GLY A 118 10.97 22.81 26.03
C GLY A 118 12.19 23.39 25.31
N ASN A 119 12.91 22.61 24.50
CA ASN A 119 13.94 23.12 23.60
C ASN A 119 13.35 23.73 22.31
N ASN A 120 14.08 24.65 21.69
CA ASN A 120 13.67 25.28 20.43
C ASN A 120 13.55 24.24 19.30
N VAL A 121 12.36 24.14 18.71
CA VAL A 121 12.11 23.30 17.53
C VAL A 121 12.73 23.96 16.32
N VAL A 122 13.74 23.32 15.74
CA VAL A 122 14.39 23.79 14.51
C VAL A 122 13.40 23.70 13.35
N ALA A 123 13.16 24.81 12.67
CA ALA A 123 12.33 24.82 11.47
C ALA A 123 13.04 24.03 10.34
N PRO A 124 12.32 23.16 9.61
CA PRO A 124 12.91 22.43 8.50
C PRO A 124 13.37 23.40 7.41
N LEU A 125 14.55 23.13 6.85
CA LEU A 125 15.11 23.91 5.76
C LEU A 125 14.21 23.73 4.52
N PRO A 126 13.79 24.82 3.85
CA PRO A 126 12.92 24.69 2.69
C PRO A 126 13.67 24.03 1.52
N PRO A 127 12.98 23.24 0.68
CA PRO A 127 13.64 22.41 -0.34
C PRO A 127 14.37 23.22 -1.42
N HIS A 128 13.97 24.47 -1.67
CA HIS A 128 14.60 25.33 -2.67
C HIS A 128 15.98 25.88 -2.25
N THR A 129 16.35 25.76 -0.97
CA THR A 129 17.69 26.14 -0.50
C THR A 129 18.67 24.96 -0.51
N LEU A 130 18.19 23.75 -0.84
CA LEU A 130 19.01 22.54 -0.86
C LEU A 130 19.70 22.35 -2.22
N PRO A 131 20.94 21.85 -2.24
CA PRO A 131 21.62 21.52 -3.49
C PRO A 131 20.92 20.37 -4.24
N ALA A 132 20.96 20.38 -5.57
CA ALA A 132 20.29 19.38 -6.41
C ALA A 132 20.64 17.93 -6.03
N ARG A 133 21.89 17.67 -5.63
CA ARG A 133 22.34 16.33 -5.21
C ARG A 133 21.63 15.83 -3.95
N SER A 134 21.36 16.69 -2.97
CA SER A 134 20.66 16.25 -1.76
C SER A 134 19.19 15.96 -2.02
N LEU A 135 18.54 16.74 -2.90
CA LEU A 135 17.17 16.46 -3.35
C LEU A 135 17.09 15.12 -4.10
N TYR A 136 18.03 14.86 -5.00
CA TYR A 136 18.11 13.60 -5.73
C TYR A 136 18.28 12.40 -4.79
N LEU A 137 19.22 12.47 -3.84
CA LEU A 137 19.42 11.41 -2.86
C LEU A 137 18.22 11.23 -1.93
N ALA A 138 17.57 12.32 -1.51
CA ALA A 138 16.37 12.27 -0.68
C ALA A 138 15.21 11.57 -1.40
N HIS A 139 15.07 11.76 -2.71
CA HIS A 139 14.08 11.06 -3.53
C HIS A 139 14.41 9.58 -3.74
N LEU A 140 15.68 9.24 -3.92
CA LEU A 140 16.10 7.84 -4.09
C LEU A 140 16.02 7.04 -2.79
N HIS A 141 16.19 7.70 -1.65
CA HIS A 141 16.32 7.03 -0.35
C HIS A 141 15.14 6.10 -0.02
N PRO A 142 13.85 6.48 -0.15
CA PRO A 142 12.73 5.59 0.14
C PRO A 142 12.72 4.33 -0.73
N SER A 143 13.02 4.45 -2.01
CA SER A 143 13.06 3.30 -2.94
C SER A 143 14.22 2.36 -2.62
N LEU A 144 15.41 2.91 -2.36
CA LEU A 144 16.57 2.13 -1.94
C LEU A 144 16.34 1.45 -0.60
N GLN A 145 15.72 2.15 0.36
CA GLN A 145 15.37 1.61 1.66
C GLN A 145 14.37 0.46 1.54
N ALA A 146 13.34 0.59 0.70
CA ALA A 146 12.38 -0.50 0.43
C ALA A 146 13.09 -1.75 -0.14
N ARG A 147 14.00 -1.56 -1.11
CA ARG A 147 14.81 -2.66 -1.68
C ARG A 147 15.77 -3.27 -0.66
N GLN A 148 16.37 -2.45 0.19
CA GLN A 148 17.26 -2.92 1.24
C GLN A 148 16.50 -3.78 2.27
N ILE A 149 15.27 -3.39 2.63
CA ILE A 149 14.42 -4.16 3.53
C ILE A 149 14.05 -5.50 2.88
N GLU A 150 13.65 -5.49 1.60
CA GLU A 150 13.34 -6.71 0.84
C GLU A 150 14.51 -7.70 0.83
N LEU A 151 15.71 -7.25 0.44
CA LEU A 151 16.91 -8.09 0.40
C LEU A 151 17.31 -8.59 1.80
N ARG A 152 17.18 -7.76 2.83
CA ARG A 152 17.47 -8.16 4.21
C ARG A 152 16.52 -9.27 4.67
N ASN A 153 15.24 -9.18 4.33
CA ASN A 153 14.26 -10.22 4.66
C ASN A 153 14.56 -11.54 3.93
N GLN A 154 14.94 -11.47 2.66
CA GLN A 154 15.35 -12.65 1.89
C GLN A 154 16.59 -13.31 2.49
N LEU A 155 17.60 -12.51 2.84
CA LEU A 155 18.82 -13.00 3.49
C LEU A 155 18.51 -13.65 4.83
N GLN A 156 17.64 -13.05 5.64
CA GLN A 156 17.22 -13.62 6.93
C GLN A 156 16.48 -14.95 6.75
N SER A 157 15.59 -15.05 5.75
CA SER A 157 14.90 -16.30 5.43
C SER A 157 15.89 -17.39 4.98
N LEU A 158 16.84 -17.05 4.10
CA LEU A 158 17.88 -17.99 3.66
C LEU A 158 18.78 -18.46 4.80
N GLN A 159 19.16 -17.55 5.71
CA GLN A 159 19.94 -17.90 6.89
C GLN A 159 19.17 -18.85 7.82
N SER A 160 17.87 -18.61 8.01
CA SER A 160 17.01 -19.51 8.78
C SER A 160 16.94 -20.90 8.14
N ASN A 161 16.67 -20.96 6.84
CA ASN A 161 16.57 -22.21 6.09
C ASN A 161 17.90 -22.99 6.12
N ASN A 162 19.02 -22.31 5.90
CA ASN A 162 20.35 -22.93 5.98
C ASN A 162 20.62 -23.45 7.40
N GLY A 163 20.23 -22.72 8.45
CA GLY A 163 20.33 -23.19 9.83
C GLY A 163 19.53 -24.47 10.08
N GLU A 164 18.32 -24.58 9.52
CA GLU A 164 17.51 -25.80 9.60
C GLU A 164 18.12 -26.97 8.82
N LEU A 165 18.64 -26.72 7.61
CA LEU A 165 19.30 -27.74 6.80
C LEU A 165 20.56 -28.28 7.49
N VAL A 166 21.37 -27.41 8.10
CA VAL A 166 22.55 -27.83 8.87
C VAL A 166 22.15 -28.70 10.06
N LYS A 167 21.07 -28.34 10.78
CA LYS A 167 20.54 -29.17 11.87
C LYS A 167 20.08 -30.54 11.40
N LYS A 168 19.35 -30.61 10.27
CA LYS A 168 18.91 -31.88 9.65
C LYS A 168 20.10 -32.74 9.26
N LEU A 169 21.10 -32.15 8.61
CA LEU A 169 22.31 -32.86 8.19
C LEU A 169 23.11 -33.41 9.38
N ALA A 170 23.21 -32.64 10.48
CA ALA A 170 23.84 -33.11 11.71
C ALA A 170 23.08 -34.30 12.33
N ALA A 171 21.74 -34.23 12.38
CA ALA A 171 20.91 -35.34 12.88
C ALA A 171 21.05 -36.60 12.00
N GLN A 172 21.00 -36.44 10.67
CA GLN A 172 21.18 -37.55 9.73
C GLN A 172 22.57 -38.19 9.85
N ARG A 173 23.63 -37.39 10.04
CA ARG A 173 24.98 -37.94 10.27
C ARG A 173 25.07 -38.75 11.57
N SER A 174 24.42 -38.27 12.63
CA SER A 174 24.34 -39.02 13.89
C SER A 174 23.60 -40.35 13.72
N GLU A 175 22.50 -40.34 12.97
CA GLU A 175 21.71 -41.54 12.67
C GLU A 175 22.50 -42.53 11.80
N ILE A 176 23.21 -42.06 10.78
CA ILE A 176 24.09 -42.89 9.94
C ILE A 176 25.17 -43.56 10.80
N ASN A 177 25.85 -42.80 11.67
CA ASN A 177 26.89 -43.37 12.53
C ASN A 177 26.31 -44.46 13.45
N HIS A 178 25.14 -44.22 14.04
CA HIS A 178 24.46 -45.23 14.86
C HIS A 178 24.08 -46.48 14.06
N ILE A 179 23.58 -46.33 12.83
CA ILE A 179 23.26 -47.47 11.97
C ILE A 179 24.53 -48.23 11.59
N VAL A 180 25.62 -47.54 11.25
CA VAL A 180 26.91 -48.17 10.93
C VAL A 180 27.44 -48.95 12.14
N GLU A 181 27.44 -48.36 13.34
CA GLU A 181 27.83 -49.05 14.58
C GLU A 181 26.96 -50.29 14.84
N SER A 182 25.64 -50.19 14.64
CA SER A 182 24.73 -51.34 14.79
C SER A 182 25.00 -52.44 13.76
N VAL A 183 25.33 -52.10 12.52
CA VAL A 183 25.67 -53.08 11.48
C VAL A 183 27.02 -53.72 11.77
N GLU A 184 28.03 -52.94 12.18
CA GLU A 184 29.33 -53.47 12.61
C GLU A 184 29.18 -54.46 13.77
N GLN A 185 28.32 -54.15 14.74
CA GLN A 185 28.01 -55.05 15.85
C GLN A 185 27.34 -56.35 15.36
N VAL A 186 26.36 -56.27 14.46
CA VAL A 186 25.71 -57.47 13.89
C VAL A 186 26.70 -58.31 13.08
N VAL A 187 27.61 -57.68 12.32
CA VAL A 187 28.67 -58.41 11.60
C VAL A 187 29.61 -59.11 12.58
N GLN A 188 30.01 -58.43 13.66
CA GLN A 188 30.85 -59.03 14.71
C GLN A 188 30.13 -60.17 15.44
N ASP A 189 28.82 -60.06 15.67
CA ASP A 189 27.99 -61.13 16.24
C ASP A 189 27.90 -62.34 15.30
N ILE A 190 27.85 -62.13 13.98
CA ILE A 190 27.90 -63.21 12.97
C ILE A 190 29.29 -63.85 12.94
N ASP A 191 30.36 -63.05 12.93
CA ASP A 191 31.75 -63.54 12.92
C ASP A 191 32.05 -64.37 14.19
N THR A 192 31.60 -63.92 15.35
CA THR A 192 31.73 -64.68 16.61
C THR A 192 30.85 -65.93 16.62
N SER A 193 29.63 -65.86 16.06
CA SER A 193 28.80 -67.06 15.86
C SER A 193 29.47 -68.07 14.91
N LEU A 194 30.19 -67.60 13.89
CA LEU A 194 30.96 -68.43 12.98
C LEU A 194 32.18 -69.06 13.66
N GLU A 195 32.90 -68.32 14.51
CA GLU A 195 34.04 -68.83 15.28
C GLU A 195 33.64 -69.85 16.36
N THR A 196 32.45 -69.71 16.94
CA THR A 196 31.94 -70.61 17.99
C THR A 196 31.36 -71.91 17.44
N LEU A 197 31.12 -72.00 16.12
CA LEU A 197 30.65 -73.21 15.46
C LEU A 197 31.83 -74.15 15.15
N PRO A 198 31.85 -75.39 15.67
CA PRO A 198 32.94 -76.32 15.40
C PRO A 198 32.98 -76.70 13.90
N PRO A 199 34.18 -76.88 13.30
CA PRO A 199 34.33 -77.06 11.86
C PRO A 199 33.62 -78.31 11.30
N HIS A 200 33.30 -79.29 12.16
CA HIS A 200 32.55 -80.49 11.79
C HIS A 200 31.04 -80.24 11.61
N GLU A 201 30.42 -79.34 12.39
CA GLU A 201 29.00 -78.97 12.24
C GLU A 201 28.79 -78.05 11.02
N MET A 202 29.77 -77.19 10.73
CA MET A 202 29.79 -76.38 9.49
C MET A 202 29.82 -77.24 8.22
N GLN A 203 30.62 -78.31 8.20
CA GLN A 203 30.68 -79.24 7.07
C GLN A 203 29.39 -80.08 6.95
N ALA A 204 28.70 -80.36 8.06
CA ALA A 204 27.41 -81.04 8.06
C ALA A 204 26.28 -80.14 7.54
N LEU A 205 26.24 -78.87 7.97
CA LEU A 205 25.26 -77.88 7.52
C LEU A 205 25.43 -77.52 6.04
N THR A 206 26.68 -77.37 5.56
CA THR A 206 26.96 -77.12 4.14
C THR A 206 26.63 -78.30 3.24
N LYS A 207 26.83 -79.54 3.72
CA LYS A 207 26.33 -80.73 3.02
C LYS A 207 24.81 -80.76 3.00
N ALA A 208 24.15 -80.53 4.13
CA ALA A 208 22.69 -80.52 4.21
C ALA A 208 22.05 -79.44 3.33
N THR A 209 22.65 -78.25 3.19
CA THR A 209 22.15 -77.22 2.28
C THR A 209 22.39 -77.56 0.82
N VAL A 210 23.54 -78.16 0.48
CA VAL A 210 23.79 -78.66 -0.89
C VAL A 210 22.82 -79.78 -1.24
N ASP A 211 22.53 -80.69 -0.31
CA ASP A 211 21.58 -81.79 -0.51
C ASP A 211 20.15 -81.25 -0.70
N LEU A 212 19.74 -80.25 0.10
CA LEU A 212 18.45 -79.58 -0.05
C LEU A 212 18.34 -78.80 -1.36
N ASP A 213 19.41 -78.14 -1.81
CA ASP A 213 19.44 -77.40 -3.08
C ASP A 213 19.44 -78.36 -4.29
N VAL A 214 19.99 -79.56 -4.13
CA VAL A 214 19.90 -80.67 -5.10
C VAL A 214 18.48 -81.28 -5.12
N GLU A 215 17.81 -81.41 -3.97
CA GLU A 215 16.41 -81.85 -3.89
C GLU A 215 15.39 -80.80 -4.40
N MET A 216 15.71 -79.52 -4.23
CA MET A 216 14.87 -78.38 -4.66
C MET A 216 15.09 -77.98 -6.12
N ARG A 217 16.12 -78.52 -6.78
CA ARG A 217 16.34 -78.32 -8.22
C ARG A 217 15.30 -79.16 -8.99
N PRO A 218 14.36 -78.53 -9.73
CA PRO A 218 13.37 -79.30 -10.48
C PRO A 218 14.10 -80.14 -11.54
N ALA A 219 13.83 -81.45 -11.56
CA ALA A 219 14.22 -82.30 -12.68
C ALA A 219 13.44 -81.85 -13.92
N ASP A 220 14.13 -81.73 -15.06
CA ASP A 220 13.53 -81.48 -16.37
C ASP A 220 12.34 -82.41 -16.68
#